data_AF-A0A9D1U8B0-F1
#
_entry.id   AF-A0A9D1U8B0-F1
#
_cell.length_a   1.000
_cell.length_b   1.000
_cell.length_c   1.000
_cell.angle_alpha   90.00
_cell.angle_beta   90.00
_cell.angle_gamma   90.00
#
_symmetry.space_group_name_H-M   'P 1'
#
loop_
_entity.id
_entity.type
_entity.pdbx_description
1 polymer ?
#
loop_
_entity_poly.entity_id
_entity_poly.type
_entity_poly.pdbx_seq_one_letter_code
_entity_poly.pdbx_strand_id
1 'polypeptide(L)'
;MRSFRLMALLAMCLMLLAAPVQAKTTITFWHGMGGELGEITDDLIKEFNASQDQYEVKGVYKGNYDEAMTAAIAAFRAKQHPNLIQIFEVGTASMMAAKGAIRPVYEIMEAAGTPVDVSKLLGSVASYYSSTDGKLIAMPFNASTTVLYYNKDAVKKAGGDPDKFPATWPEVAELARKIKESGACKYGL
;
A
#
# COMPACT_ATOMS: atom_id res chain seq x y z
N MET A 1 -57.03 32.65 6.52
CA MET A 1 -55.78 33.39 6.84
C MET A 1 -54.89 32.72 7.89
N ARG A 2 -55.44 32.12 8.97
CA ARG A 2 -54.64 31.42 10.00
C ARG A 2 -53.91 30.16 9.49
N SER A 3 -54.56 29.36 8.65
CA SER A 3 -53.99 28.14 8.05
C SER A 3 -52.79 28.42 7.13
N PHE A 4 -52.86 29.50 6.33
CA PHE A 4 -51.78 29.90 5.43
C PHE A 4 -50.53 30.36 6.18
N ARG A 5 -50.70 31.02 7.33
CA ARG A 5 -49.59 31.42 8.21
C ARG A 5 -48.92 30.22 8.89
N LEU A 6 -49.70 29.23 9.33
CA LEU A 6 -49.14 28.00 9.90
C LEU A 6 -48.35 27.20 8.86
N MET A 7 -48.85 27.11 7.62
CA MET A 7 -48.19 26.39 6.54
C MET A 7 -46.89 27.07 6.09
N ALA A 8 -46.87 28.41 6.06
CA ALA A 8 -45.67 29.19 5.76
C ALA A 8 -44.59 29.07 6.87
N LEU A 9 -45.00 29.06 8.14
CA LEU A 9 -44.09 28.84 9.28
C LEU A 9 -43.49 27.42 9.28
N LEU A 10 -44.29 26.40 8.94
CA LEU A 10 -43.82 25.03 8.85
C LEU A 10 -42.79 24.85 7.71
N ALA A 11 -43.05 25.44 6.54
CA ALA A 11 -42.13 25.41 5.39
C ALA A 11 -40.81 26.14 5.69
N MET A 12 -40.85 27.22 6.46
CA MET A 12 -39.65 27.96 6.88
C MET A 12 -38.82 27.16 7.90
N CYS A 13 -39.46 26.45 8.84
CA CYS A 13 -38.78 25.53 9.76
C CYS A 13 -38.13 24.33 9.05
N LEU A 14 -38.78 23.78 8.01
CA LEU A 14 -38.21 22.69 7.20
C LEU A 14 -36.98 23.14 6.40
N MET A 15 -36.95 24.38 5.90
CA MET A 15 -35.77 24.93 5.22
C MET A 15 -34.60 25.24 6.17
N LEU A 16 -34.88 25.55 7.45
CA LEU A 16 -33.86 25.77 8.48
C LEU A 16 -33.23 24.46 9.03
N LEU A 17 -33.89 23.31 8.81
CA LEU A 17 -33.39 21.99 9.21
C LEU A 17 -32.58 21.27 8.12
N ALA A 18 -32.57 21.80 6.89
CA ALA A 18 -31.73 21.29 5.81
C ALA A 18 -30.29 21.80 5.98
N ALA A 19 -29.55 21.20 6.92
CA ALA A 19 -28.09 21.35 6.92
C ALA A 19 -27.56 20.81 5.58
N PRO A 20 -26.62 21.51 4.90
CA PRO A 20 -26.01 20.97 3.70
C PRO A 20 -25.29 19.67 4.09
N VAL A 21 -25.76 18.53 3.58
CA VAL A 21 -24.96 17.31 3.53
C VAL A 21 -23.79 17.64 2.60
N GLN A 22 -22.64 17.91 3.19
CA GLN A 22 -21.41 18.07 2.44
C GLN A 22 -21.01 16.69 1.94
N ALA A 23 -21.03 16.48 0.62
CA ALA A 23 -20.62 15.22 0.03
C ALA A 23 -19.16 14.93 0.42
N LYS A 24 -18.87 13.69 0.86
CA LYS A 24 -17.50 13.27 1.18
C LYS A 24 -16.61 13.43 -0.06
N THR A 25 -15.40 13.93 0.14
CA THR A 25 -14.40 13.96 -0.94
C THR A 25 -13.87 12.54 -1.15
N THR A 26 -14.18 11.93 -2.30
CA THR A 26 -13.70 10.59 -2.62
C THR A 26 -12.24 10.61 -3.05
N ILE A 27 -11.43 9.74 -2.44
CA ILE A 27 -10.03 9.48 -2.77
C ILE A 27 -9.91 8.05 -3.29
N THR A 28 -9.51 7.89 -4.55
CA THR A 28 -9.28 6.56 -5.14
C THR A 28 -7.87 6.08 -4.85
N PHE A 29 -7.75 4.86 -4.32
CA PHE A 29 -6.49 4.21 -4.00
C PHE A 29 -6.37 2.88 -4.74
N TRP A 30 -5.43 2.80 -5.68
CA TRP A 30 -5.13 1.56 -6.40
C TRP A 30 -4.02 0.78 -5.70
N HIS A 31 -4.23 -0.52 -5.46
CA HIS A 31 -3.25 -1.36 -4.76
C HIS A 31 -3.08 -2.73 -5.44
N GLY A 32 -1.92 -3.35 -5.18
CA GLY A 32 -1.58 -4.71 -5.65
C GLY A 32 -1.73 -5.79 -4.58
N MET A 33 -2.31 -5.45 -3.41
CA MET A 33 -2.43 -6.38 -2.28
C MET A 33 -3.54 -7.41 -2.53
N GLY A 34 -3.16 -8.67 -2.70
CA GLY A 34 -4.08 -9.82 -2.78
C GLY A 34 -4.04 -10.68 -1.52
N GLY A 35 -4.99 -11.62 -1.40
CA GLY A 35 -5.10 -12.52 -0.25
C GLY A 35 -5.26 -11.76 1.07
N GLU A 36 -4.65 -12.28 2.13
CA GLU A 36 -4.72 -11.70 3.49
C GLU A 36 -4.21 -10.25 3.57
N LEU A 37 -3.20 -9.88 2.76
CA LEU A 37 -2.73 -8.50 2.69
C LEU A 37 -3.80 -7.55 2.11
N GLY A 38 -4.63 -8.05 1.20
CA GLY A 38 -5.77 -7.32 0.65
C GLY A 38 -6.83 -7.05 1.71
N GLU A 39 -7.18 -8.08 2.50
CA GLU A 39 -8.14 -7.96 3.61
C GLU A 39 -7.68 -6.93 4.66
N ILE A 40 -6.40 -6.97 5.05
CA ILE A 40 -5.82 -5.97 5.96
C ILE A 40 -5.88 -4.56 5.34
N THR A 41 -5.64 -4.43 4.03
CA THR A 41 -5.73 -3.14 3.34
C THR A 41 -7.16 -2.60 3.36
N ASP A 42 -8.16 -3.45 3.14
CA ASP A 42 -9.57 -3.07 3.20
C ASP A 42 -9.99 -2.64 4.61
N ASP A 43 -9.49 -3.32 5.65
CA ASP A 43 -9.71 -2.95 7.05
C ASP A 43 -9.11 -1.57 7.37
N LEU A 44 -7.87 -1.29 6.93
CA LEU A 44 -7.26 0.03 7.10
C LEU A 44 -8.07 1.15 6.42
N ILE A 45 -8.59 0.89 5.22
CA ILE A 45 -9.45 1.83 4.49
C ILE A 45 -10.75 2.08 5.26
N LYS A 46 -11.36 1.00 5.79
CA LYS A 46 -12.59 1.07 6.57
C LYS A 46 -12.39 1.85 7.86
N GLU A 47 -11.31 1.60 8.59
CA GLU A 47 -10.96 2.35 9.80
C GLU A 47 -10.77 3.84 9.51
N PHE A 48 -10.01 4.19 8.48
CA PHE A 48 -9.85 5.58 8.06
C PHE A 48 -11.20 6.24 7.71
N ASN A 49 -12.03 5.56 6.92
CA ASN A 49 -13.35 6.06 6.52
C ASN A 49 -14.32 6.21 7.71
N ALA A 50 -14.18 5.38 8.75
CA ALA A 50 -14.98 5.48 9.97
C ALA A 50 -14.47 6.54 10.95
N SER A 51 -13.18 6.90 10.88
CA SER A 51 -12.56 7.86 11.81
C SER A 51 -12.99 9.32 11.57
N GLN A 52 -13.63 9.61 10.43
CA GLN A 52 -13.97 10.98 10.01
C GLN A 52 -15.10 10.99 8.94
N ASP A 53 -15.70 12.17 8.71
CA ASP A 53 -16.82 12.34 7.77
C ASP A 53 -16.55 13.24 6.56
N GLN A 54 -15.31 13.68 6.37
CA GLN A 54 -14.91 14.59 5.29
C GLN A 54 -14.47 13.88 4.01
N TYR A 55 -13.87 12.70 4.12
CA TYR A 55 -13.24 11.96 3.03
C TYR A 55 -13.77 10.52 2.95
N GLU A 56 -13.73 9.95 1.75
CA GLU A 56 -14.03 8.54 1.50
C GLU A 56 -12.92 7.93 0.64
N VAL A 57 -12.09 7.06 1.21
CA VAL A 57 -11.11 6.29 0.46
C VAL A 57 -11.78 5.07 -0.18
N LYS A 58 -11.62 4.93 -1.50
CA LYS A 58 -12.05 3.76 -2.27
C LYS A 58 -10.84 2.98 -2.74
N GLY A 59 -10.59 1.86 -2.08
CA GLY A 59 -9.61 0.86 -2.51
C GLY A 59 -10.04 0.18 -3.79
N VAL A 60 -9.12 0.01 -4.74
CA VAL A 60 -9.33 -0.76 -5.96
C VAL A 60 -8.15 -1.69 -6.15
N TYR A 61 -8.41 -2.98 -5.98
CA TYR A 61 -7.45 -4.03 -6.26
C TYR A 61 -7.16 -4.09 -7.76
N LYS A 62 -5.88 -4.01 -8.13
CA LYS A 62 -5.41 -4.01 -9.52
C LYS A 62 -4.69 -5.31 -9.91
N GLY A 63 -4.84 -6.38 -9.12
CA GLY A 63 -4.18 -7.66 -9.35
C GLY A 63 -2.83 -7.72 -8.66
N ASN A 64 -1.73 -7.55 -9.37
CA ASN A 64 -0.41 -7.44 -8.74
C ASN A 64 0.20 -6.04 -8.93
N TYR A 65 1.40 -5.83 -8.41
CA TYR A 65 2.08 -4.54 -8.52
C TYR A 65 2.40 -4.14 -9.97
N ASP A 66 2.80 -5.08 -10.82
CA ASP A 66 3.12 -4.81 -12.24
C ASP A 66 1.86 -4.42 -13.03
N GLU A 67 0.74 -5.10 -12.74
CA GLU A 67 -0.57 -4.79 -13.31
C GLU A 67 -1.09 -3.44 -12.82
N ALA A 68 -0.91 -3.11 -11.53
CA ALA A 68 -1.23 -1.80 -10.98
C ALA A 68 -0.45 -0.68 -11.68
N MET A 69 0.87 -0.84 -11.82
CA MET A 69 1.73 0.12 -12.52
C MET A 69 1.33 0.28 -13.99
N THR A 70 1.09 -0.83 -14.70
CA THR A 70 0.66 -0.83 -16.10
C THR A 70 -0.67 -0.09 -16.27
N ALA A 71 -1.64 -0.37 -15.40
CA ALA A 71 -2.92 0.31 -15.39
C ALA A 71 -2.76 1.81 -15.14
N ALA A 72 -1.86 2.22 -14.23
CA ALA A 72 -1.61 3.62 -13.92
C ALA A 72 -1.02 4.39 -15.10
N ILE A 73 -0.09 3.78 -15.84
CA ILE A 73 0.50 4.37 -17.05
C ILE A 73 -0.60 4.62 -18.09
N ALA A 74 -1.47 3.64 -18.32
CA ALA A 74 -2.59 3.78 -19.25
C ALA A 74 -3.58 4.86 -18.78
N ALA A 75 -3.96 4.83 -17.50
CA ALA A 75 -4.88 5.78 -16.89
C ALA A 75 -4.35 7.21 -16.91
N PHE A 76 -3.05 7.42 -16.67
CA PHE A 76 -2.41 8.72 -16.77
C PHE A 76 -2.50 9.30 -18.19
N ARG A 77 -2.21 8.50 -19.22
CA ARG A 77 -2.35 8.90 -20.63
C ARG A 77 -3.79 9.25 -21.01
N ALA A 78 -4.75 8.53 -20.44
CA ALA A 78 -6.18 8.78 -20.60
C ALA A 78 -6.75 9.89 -19.68
N LYS A 79 -5.93 10.49 -18.80
CA LYS A 79 -6.36 11.46 -17.77
C LYS A 79 -7.43 10.91 -16.82
N GLN A 80 -7.36 9.62 -16.52
CA GLN A 80 -8.25 8.87 -15.62
C GLN A 80 -7.46 8.19 -14.48
N HIS A 81 -6.31 8.76 -14.11
CA HIS A 81 -5.44 8.21 -13.06
C HIS A 81 -6.12 8.26 -11.68
N PRO A 82 -5.76 7.36 -10.75
CA PRO A 82 -6.24 7.43 -9.38
C PRO A 82 -5.64 8.63 -8.63
N ASN A 83 -6.14 8.88 -7.42
CA ASN A 83 -5.54 9.85 -6.50
C ASN A 83 -4.26 9.28 -5.86
N LEU A 84 -4.29 8.01 -5.49
CA LEU A 84 -3.19 7.27 -4.86
C LEU A 84 -2.98 5.94 -5.56
N ILE A 85 -1.72 5.52 -5.66
CA ILE A 85 -1.36 4.19 -6.14
C ILE A 85 -0.20 3.61 -5.35
N GLN A 86 -0.33 2.34 -5.00
CA GLN A 86 0.75 1.53 -4.46
C GLN A 86 1.60 0.96 -5.61
N ILE A 87 2.89 1.20 -5.56
CA ILE A 87 3.88 0.71 -6.52
C ILE A 87 4.97 -0.04 -5.75
N PHE A 88 5.50 -1.12 -6.35
CA PHE A 88 6.64 -1.86 -5.82
C PHE A 88 7.92 -1.01 -5.83
N GLU A 89 8.90 -1.36 -5.01
CA GLU A 89 10.08 -0.53 -4.76
C GLU A 89 10.83 -0.16 -6.04
N VAL A 90 11.10 -1.14 -6.92
CA VAL A 90 11.82 -0.92 -8.20
C VAL A 90 11.09 0.06 -9.12
N GLY A 91 9.76 0.12 -9.07
CA GLY A 91 8.96 1.06 -9.85
C GLY A 91 9.14 2.53 -9.44
N THR A 92 9.68 2.81 -8.25
CA THR A 92 9.85 4.18 -7.72
C THR A 92 10.63 5.09 -8.67
N ALA A 93 11.76 4.61 -9.19
CA ALA A 93 12.59 5.38 -10.12
C ALA A 93 11.86 5.67 -11.43
N SER A 94 11.11 4.70 -11.97
CA SER A 94 10.30 4.88 -13.18
C SER A 94 9.20 5.91 -12.98
N MET A 95 8.51 5.86 -11.84
CA MET A 95 7.46 6.85 -11.50
C MET A 95 8.06 8.25 -11.32
N MET A 96 9.25 8.36 -10.73
CA MET A 96 9.97 9.62 -10.60
C MET A 96 10.45 10.22 -11.92
N ALA A 97 10.90 9.37 -12.85
CA ALA A 97 11.29 9.81 -14.18
C ALA A 97 10.08 10.27 -15.03
N ALA A 98 8.87 9.82 -14.70
CA ALA A 98 7.64 10.20 -15.38
C ALA A 98 7.17 11.61 -14.96
N LYS A 99 7.82 12.64 -15.53
CA LYS A 99 7.53 14.06 -15.24
C LYS A 99 6.04 14.37 -15.35
N GLY A 100 5.47 14.93 -14.27
CA GLY A 100 4.07 15.32 -14.19
C GLY A 100 3.09 14.18 -13.89
N ALA A 101 3.56 12.93 -13.78
CA ALA A 101 2.70 11.79 -13.45
C ALA A 101 2.47 11.62 -11.95
N ILE A 102 3.43 12.04 -11.12
CA ILE A 102 3.33 11.97 -9.67
C ILE A 102 3.70 13.28 -9.00
N ARG A 103 3.14 13.48 -7.81
CA ARG A 103 3.48 14.56 -6.90
C ARG A 103 4.27 13.96 -5.74
N PRO A 104 5.50 14.43 -5.45
CA PRO A 104 6.26 13.93 -4.32
C PRO A 104 5.51 14.11 -3.00
N VAL A 105 5.65 13.15 -2.09
CA VAL A 105 4.96 13.17 -0.80
C VAL A 105 5.35 14.37 0.04
N TYR A 106 6.62 14.77 0.06
CA TYR A 106 7.05 15.96 0.81
C TYR A 106 6.28 17.21 0.36
N GLU A 107 6.02 17.40 -0.94
CA GLU A 107 5.27 18.57 -1.43
C GLU A 107 3.82 18.57 -0.97
N ILE A 108 3.18 17.39 -0.98
CA ILE A 108 1.80 17.22 -0.52
C ILE A 108 1.72 17.53 0.98
N MET A 109 2.66 16.99 1.74
CA MET A 109 2.67 17.06 3.21
C MET A 109 3.07 18.47 3.71
N GLU A 110 4.01 19.14 3.03
CA GLU A 110 4.33 20.55 3.28
C GLU A 110 3.13 21.46 2.96
N ALA A 111 2.46 21.25 1.82
CA ALA A 111 1.26 22.02 1.46
C ALA A 111 0.08 21.81 2.44
N ALA A 112 0.01 20.63 3.07
CA ALA A 112 -0.96 20.31 4.11
C ALA A 112 -0.58 20.86 5.50
N GLY A 113 0.62 21.43 5.67
CA GLY A 113 1.12 21.91 6.97
C GLY A 113 1.52 20.80 7.93
N THR A 114 1.72 19.58 7.43
CA THR A 114 2.06 18.38 8.22
C THR A 114 3.30 17.69 7.64
N PRO A 115 4.49 18.32 7.67
CA PRO A 115 5.69 17.75 7.08
C PRO A 115 6.03 16.38 7.69
N VAL A 116 6.53 15.46 6.85
CA VAL A 116 6.89 14.11 7.31
C VAL A 116 8.23 14.15 8.03
N ASP A 117 8.25 13.66 9.27
CA ASP A 117 9.48 13.42 10.00
C ASP A 117 10.10 12.08 9.56
N VAL A 118 11.01 12.16 8.58
CA VAL A 118 11.71 11.00 7.99
C VAL A 118 12.53 10.24 9.03
N SER A 119 12.93 10.87 10.14
CA SER A 119 13.69 10.20 11.22
C SER A 119 12.88 9.14 11.95
N LYS A 120 11.55 9.15 11.82
CA LYS A 120 10.65 8.13 12.39
C LYS A 120 10.56 6.86 11.53
N LEU A 121 11.12 6.87 10.33
CA LEU A 121 11.15 5.72 9.44
C LEU A 121 12.41 4.88 9.69
N LEU A 122 12.35 3.58 9.36
CA LEU A 122 13.53 2.73 9.34
C LEU A 122 14.57 3.33 8.38
N GLY A 123 15.83 3.45 8.82
CA GLY A 123 16.87 4.18 8.06
C GLY A 123 17.07 3.70 6.62
N SER A 124 16.99 2.39 6.38
CA SER A 124 17.07 1.82 5.02
C SER A 124 15.87 2.21 4.14
N VAL A 125 14.67 2.24 4.71
CA VAL A 125 13.44 2.66 4.03
C VAL A 125 13.47 4.16 3.76
N ALA A 126 13.82 4.95 4.77
CA ALA A 126 14.00 6.39 4.66
C ALA A 126 14.99 6.74 3.53
N SER A 127 16.16 6.09 3.53
CA SER A 127 17.19 6.34 2.52
C SER A 127 16.76 5.94 1.11
N TYR A 128 15.95 4.89 0.96
CA TYR A 128 15.51 4.43 -0.35
C TYR A 128 14.44 5.33 -0.97
N TYR A 129 13.48 5.79 -0.17
CA TYR A 129 12.34 6.59 -0.64
C TYR A 129 12.54 8.11 -0.53
N SER A 130 13.75 8.56 -0.16
CA SER A 130 14.10 9.98 -0.11
C SER A 130 14.93 10.40 -1.32
N SER A 131 14.80 11.67 -1.70
CA SER A 131 15.67 12.33 -2.66
C SER A 131 17.10 12.45 -2.11
N THR A 132 18.04 12.86 -2.96
CA THR A 132 19.44 13.08 -2.58
C THR A 132 19.62 14.18 -1.51
N ASP A 133 18.65 15.10 -1.38
CA ASP A 133 18.57 16.13 -0.34
C ASP A 133 17.74 15.69 0.89
N GLY A 134 17.35 14.41 0.97
CA GLY A 134 16.72 13.83 2.16
C GLY A 134 15.20 14.05 2.29
N LYS A 135 14.54 14.50 1.22
CA LYS A 135 13.08 14.70 1.22
C LYS A 135 12.34 13.45 0.79
N LEU A 136 11.28 13.09 1.51
CA LEU A 136 10.52 11.88 1.22
C LEU A 136 9.73 12.01 -0.10
N ILE A 137 10.12 11.24 -1.10
CA ILE A 137 9.52 11.25 -2.43
C ILE A 137 8.21 10.44 -2.43
N ALA A 138 8.22 9.27 -1.79
CA ALA A 138 7.10 8.34 -1.73
C ALA A 138 6.86 7.87 -0.29
N MET A 139 5.60 7.70 0.09
CA MET A 139 5.24 7.24 1.43
C MET A 139 5.40 5.73 1.50
N PRO A 140 6.25 5.19 2.38
CA PRO A 140 6.32 3.75 2.58
C PRO A 140 5.00 3.24 3.15
N PHE A 141 4.34 2.32 2.44
CA PHE A 141 3.09 1.70 2.92
C PHE A 141 3.38 0.42 3.71
N ASN A 142 4.30 -0.40 3.21
CA ASN A 142 4.78 -1.62 3.85
C ASN A 142 6.25 -1.85 3.48
N ALA A 143 6.98 -2.51 4.36
CA ALA A 143 8.37 -2.92 4.13
C ALA A 143 8.52 -4.42 4.40
N SER A 144 9.24 -5.12 3.53
CA SER A 144 9.50 -6.55 3.67
C SER A 144 10.98 -6.85 3.45
N THR A 145 11.45 -7.93 4.05
CA THR A 145 12.74 -8.53 3.73
C THR A 145 12.52 -9.97 3.34
N THR A 146 13.35 -10.48 2.43
CA THR A 146 13.28 -11.88 2.05
C THR A 146 13.76 -12.75 3.21
N VAL A 147 13.04 -13.84 3.43
CA VAL A 147 13.43 -14.86 4.40
C VAL A 147 13.45 -16.20 3.69
N LEU A 148 14.35 -17.09 4.12
CA LEU A 148 14.41 -18.44 3.61
C LEU A 148 13.50 -19.34 4.46
N TYR A 149 12.40 -19.80 3.86
CA TYR A 149 11.61 -20.90 4.40
C TYR A 149 12.22 -22.23 3.97
N TYR A 150 12.28 -23.20 4.88
CA TYR A 150 12.75 -24.55 4.56
C TYR A 150 11.91 -25.59 5.31
N ASN A 151 11.81 -26.78 4.73
CA ASN A 151 11.10 -27.90 5.34
C ASN A 151 12.03 -28.64 6.32
N LYS A 152 11.74 -28.56 7.63
CA LYS A 152 12.53 -29.19 8.68
C LYS A 152 12.64 -30.72 8.53
N ASP A 153 11.58 -31.39 8.09
CA ASP A 153 11.58 -32.84 7.91
C ASP A 153 12.42 -33.26 6.70
N ALA A 154 12.41 -32.43 5.65
CA ALA A 154 13.29 -32.64 4.49
C ALA A 154 14.77 -32.50 4.87
N VAL A 155 15.11 -31.49 5.68
CA VAL A 155 16.47 -31.31 6.23
C VAL A 155 16.89 -32.53 7.05
N LYS A 156 16.04 -33.02 7.97
CA LYS A 156 16.33 -34.23 8.77
C LYS A 156 16.55 -35.47 7.91
N LYS A 157 15.68 -35.69 6.92
CA LYS A 157 15.78 -36.84 6.00
C LYS A 157 17.05 -36.80 5.14
N ALA A 158 17.56 -35.60 4.85
CA ALA A 158 18.83 -35.38 4.18
C ALA A 158 20.06 -35.54 5.10
N GLY A 159 19.87 -35.87 6.38
CA GLY A 159 20.93 -35.99 7.39
C GLY A 159 21.41 -34.64 7.95
N GLY A 160 20.66 -33.55 7.73
CA GLY A 160 20.93 -32.23 8.30
C GLY A 160 20.23 -31.99 9.64
N ASP A 161 20.65 -30.95 10.33
CA ASP A 161 20.05 -30.47 11.59
C ASP A 161 19.27 -29.18 11.32
N PRO A 162 17.93 -29.16 11.42
CA PRO A 162 17.13 -27.97 11.16
C PRO A 162 17.37 -26.86 12.18
N ASP A 163 17.87 -27.15 13.38
CA ASP A 163 18.17 -26.12 14.38
C ASP A 163 19.59 -25.54 14.19
N LYS A 164 20.37 -26.09 13.26
CA LYS A 164 21.69 -25.61 12.82
C LYS A 164 21.74 -25.45 11.31
N PHE A 165 20.83 -24.62 10.79
CA PHE A 165 20.75 -24.36 9.36
C PHE A 165 22.06 -23.72 8.83
N PRO A 166 22.52 -24.07 7.60
CA PRO A 166 23.69 -23.48 6.96
C PRO A 166 23.78 -21.95 7.03
N ALA A 167 24.98 -21.44 7.32
CA ALA A 167 25.22 -20.00 7.42
C ALA A 167 25.80 -19.39 6.13
N THR A 168 26.26 -20.23 5.19
CA THR A 168 26.89 -19.78 3.95
C THR A 168 26.20 -20.38 2.71
N TRP A 169 26.22 -19.66 1.60
CA TRP A 169 25.61 -20.13 0.35
C TRP A 169 26.14 -21.49 -0.15
N PRO A 170 27.46 -21.80 -0.08
CA PRO A 170 27.94 -23.12 -0.44
C PRO A 170 27.35 -24.25 0.42
N GLU A 171 27.21 -24.03 1.72
CA GLU A 171 26.60 -25.00 2.64
C GLU A 171 25.09 -25.14 2.38
N VAL A 172 24.40 -24.04 2.07
CA VAL A 172 22.98 -24.05 1.65
C VAL A 172 22.82 -24.88 0.38
N ALA A 173 23.69 -24.69 -0.62
CA ALA A 173 23.67 -25.42 -1.87
C ALA A 173 23.93 -26.93 -1.67
N GLU A 174 24.87 -27.26 -0.78
CA GLU A 174 25.17 -28.65 -0.43
C GLU A 174 24.01 -29.31 0.31
N LEU A 175 23.36 -28.61 1.24
CA LEU A 175 22.15 -29.11 1.90
C LEU A 175 21.01 -29.32 0.91
N ALA A 176 20.77 -28.37 0.00
CA ALA A 176 19.76 -28.50 -1.05
C ALA A 176 20.02 -29.73 -1.95
N ARG A 177 21.29 -29.99 -2.30
CA ARG A 177 21.69 -31.19 -3.06
C ARG A 177 21.33 -32.46 -2.29
N LYS A 178 21.69 -32.55 -1.01
CA LYS A 178 21.37 -33.70 -0.14
C LYS A 178 19.86 -33.91 0.02
N ILE A 179 19.09 -32.84 0.16
CA ILE A 179 17.63 -32.92 0.25
C ILE A 179 17.05 -33.56 -1.01
N LYS A 180 17.50 -33.13 -2.19
CA LYS A 180 17.07 -33.71 -3.46
C LYS A 180 17.49 -35.19 -3.58
N GLU A 181 18.74 -35.52 -3.27
CA GLU A 181 19.29 -36.88 -3.37
C GLU A 181 18.63 -37.87 -2.40
N SER A 182 18.24 -37.41 -1.20
CA SER A 182 17.52 -38.23 -0.22
C SER A 182 16.09 -38.60 -0.65
N GLY A 183 15.59 -38.01 -1.74
CA GLY A 183 14.19 -38.14 -2.16
C GLY A 183 13.22 -37.56 -1.13
N ALA A 184 13.66 -36.62 -0.29
CA ALA A 184 12.78 -35.92 0.64
C ALA A 184 11.84 -34.95 -0.08
N CYS A 185 12.36 -34.27 -1.09
CA CYS A 185 11.62 -33.32 -1.92
C CYS A 185 12.07 -33.44 -3.38
N LYS A 186 11.21 -33.03 -4.32
CA LYS A 186 11.53 -32.97 -5.76
C LYS A 186 12.66 -31.97 -6.06
N TYR A 187 12.72 -30.90 -5.26
CA TYR A 187 13.73 -29.85 -5.30
C TYR A 187 14.45 -29.77 -3.94
N GLY A 188 15.61 -29.11 -3.91
CA GLY A 188 16.49 -29.12 -2.74
C GLY A 188 16.08 -28.16 -1.62
N LEU A 189 15.82 -26.91 -1.97
CA LEU A 189 15.25 -25.87 -1.12
C LEU A 189 14.30 -25.03 -1.99
#